data_AF-A0AB35HGY2-F1
#
_entry.id   AF-A0AB35HGY2-F1
#
_cell.length_a   1.000
_cell.length_b   1.000
_cell.length_c   1.000
_cell.angle_alpha   90.00
_cell.angle_beta   90.00
_cell.angle_gamma   90.00
#
_symmetry.space_group_name_H-M   'P 1'
#
loop_
_entity.id
_entity.type
_entity.pdbx_description
1 polymer ?
#
loop_
_entity_poly.entity_id
_entity_poly.type
_entity_poly.pdbx_seq_one_letter_code
_entity_poly.pdbx_strand_id
1 'polypeptide(L)' 'MTVERISDSDPQLLKFLEERGIVTGAVLSTREGAPFSDSLEIQVAGGTQWVVLGRPATDAVFVAHHNL' A
#
# COMPACT_ATOMS: atom_id res chain seq x y z
N MET A 1 5.98 -5.94 5.94
CA MET A 1 5.36 -6.74 4.85
C MET A 1 5.93 -6.28 3.52
N THR A 2 6.05 -7.12 2.51
CA THR A 2 6.62 -6.76 1.20
C THR A 2 5.56 -6.86 0.12
N VAL A 3 5.48 -5.87 -0.77
CA VAL A 3 4.56 -5.90 -1.93
C VAL A 3 5.05 -6.96 -2.92
N GLU A 4 4.24 -7.96 -3.21
CA GLU A 4 4.55 -8.99 -4.20
C GLU A 4 3.89 -8.71 -5.55
N ARG A 5 2.68 -8.14 -5.53
CA ARG A 5 1.92 -7.85 -6.74
C ARG A 5 1.01 -6.65 -6.54
N ILE A 6 0.79 -5.90 -7.61
CA ILE A 6 -0.23 -4.86 -7.68
C ILE A 6 -1.15 -5.20 -8.86
N SER A 7 -2.46 -5.04 -8.69
CA SER A 7 -3.42 -5.15 -9.79
C SER A 7 -3.20 -4.00 -10.79
N ASP A 8 -3.15 -4.33 -12.07
CA ASP A 8 -3.00 -3.39 -13.18
C ASP A 8 -4.33 -3.06 -13.88
N SER A 9 -5.46 -3.49 -13.29
CA SER A 9 -6.80 -3.29 -13.86
C SER A 9 -7.25 -1.83 -13.91
N ASP A 10 -6.65 -0.95 -13.10
CA ASP A 10 -6.89 0.49 -13.09
C ASP A 10 -5.55 1.25 -13.22
N PRO A 11 -5.24 1.81 -14.41
CA PRO A 11 -4.01 2.55 -14.64
C PRO A 11 -3.87 3.82 -13.78
N GLN A 12 -4.97 4.46 -13.39
CA GLN A 12 -4.92 5.66 -12.54
C GLN A 12 -4.54 5.30 -11.11
N LEU A 13 -5.13 4.21 -10.59
CA LEU A 13 -4.75 3.66 -9.29
C LEU A 13 -3.29 3.21 -9.29
N LEU A 14 -2.84 2.50 -10.32
CA LEU A 14 -1.46 2.04 -10.44
C LEU A 14 -0.48 3.22 -10.39
N LYS A 15 -0.75 4.27 -11.15
CA LYS A 15 0.07 5.49 -11.15
C LYS A 15 0.08 6.19 -9.79
N PHE A 16 -1.09 6.29 -9.14
CA PHE A 16 -1.17 6.86 -7.79
C PHE A 16 -0.30 6.10 -6.79
N LEU A 17 -0.30 4.76 -6.82
CA LEU A 17 0.51 3.94 -5.94
C LEU A 17 2.02 4.12 -6.22
N GLU A 18 2.40 4.15 -7.49
CA GLU A 18 3.78 4.40 -7.94
C GLU A 18 4.31 5.76 -7.45
N GLU A 19 3.53 6.83 -7.59
CA GLU A 19 3.87 8.18 -7.12
C GLU A 19 4.09 8.26 -5.59
N ARG A 20 3.60 7.27 -4.84
CA ARG A 20 3.79 7.13 -3.39
C ARG A 20 4.87 6.12 -3.00
N GLY A 21 5.57 5.54 -3.97
CA GLY A 21 6.60 4.52 -3.75
C GLY A 21 6.03 3.15 -3.40
N ILE A 22 4.73 2.93 -3.56
CA ILE A 22 4.08 1.64 -3.35
C ILE A 22 4.21 0.85 -4.66
N VAL A 23 5.33 0.16 -4.79
CA VAL A 23 5.71 -0.64 -5.97
C VAL A 23 6.02 -2.08 -5.56
N THR A 24 6.12 -3.01 -6.51
CA THR A 24 6.57 -4.38 -6.21
C THR A 24 7.95 -4.37 -5.55
N GLY A 25 8.14 -5.19 -4.52
CA GLY A 25 9.33 -5.23 -3.69
C GLY A 25 9.39 -4.15 -2.59
N ALA A 26 8.48 -3.17 -2.58
CA ALA A 26 8.44 -2.17 -1.51
C ALA A 26 8.12 -2.84 -0.16
N VAL A 27 8.88 -2.44 0.87
CA VAL A 27 8.62 -2.86 2.25
C VAL A 27 7.70 -1.85 2.90
N LEU A 28 6.60 -2.32 3.46
CA LEU A 28 5.55 -1.50 4.05
C LEU A 28 5.41 -1.73 5.55
N SER A 29 5.12 -0.63 6.25
CA SER A 29 4.54 -0.58 7.59
C SER A 29 3.08 -0.17 7.48
N THR A 30 2.22 -0.70 8.35
CA THR A 30 0.77 -0.44 8.31
C THR A 30 0.24 -0.07 9.69
N ARG A 31 -0.79 0.78 9.72
CA ARG A 31 -1.59 1.05 10.91
C ARG A 31 -3.05 1.31 10.52
N GLU A 32 -3.95 1.16 11.49
CA GLU A 32 -5.36 1.48 11.29
C GLU A 32 -5.52 2.96 10.90
N GLY A 33 -6.40 3.22 9.95
CA GLY A 33 -6.85 4.57 9.63
C GLY A 33 -7.79 5.14 10.68
N ALA A 34 -8.34 6.32 10.40
CA ALA A 34 -9.31 6.96 11.27
C ALA A 34 -10.53 6.05 11.56
N PRO A 35 -11.15 6.14 12.75
CA PRO A 35 -12.34 5.35 13.06
C PRO A 35 -13.43 5.48 12.00
N PHE A 36 -14.04 4.34 11.62
CA PHE A 36 -15.14 4.23 10.64
C PHE A 36 -14.78 4.64 9.19
N SER A 37 -13.50 4.82 8.85
CA SER A 37 -13.10 5.23 7.50
C SER A 37 -12.93 4.08 6.50
N ASP A 38 -12.90 2.83 6.97
CA ASP A 38 -12.47 1.65 6.21
C ASP A 38 -11.14 1.84 5.48
N SER A 39 -10.23 2.65 6.06
CA SER A 39 -8.93 2.94 5.48
C SER A 39 -7.79 2.30 6.25
N LEU A 40 -6.72 1.96 5.53
CA LEU A 40 -5.46 1.52 6.08
C LEU A 40 -4.40 2.59 5.79
N GLU A 41 -3.61 2.95 6.79
CA GLU A 41 -2.48 3.85 6.59
C GLU A 41 -1.21 3.05 6.32
N ILE A 42 -0.52 3.40 5.23
CA ILE A 42 0.67 2.73 4.74
C ILE A 42 1.86 3.69 4.79
N GLN A 43 3.01 3.19 5.20
CA GLN A 43 4.28 3.87 5.04
C GLN A 43 5.28 2.94 4.35
N VAL A 44 5.94 3.45 3.30
CA VAL A 44 7.04 2.76 2.63
C VAL A 44 8.32 2.93 3.45
N ALA A 45 9.08 1.85 3.63
CA ALA A 45 10.34 1.86 4.37
C ALA A 45 11.31 2.93 3.84
N GLY A 46 11.90 3.72 4.75
CA GLY A 46 12.75 4.86 4.40
C GLY A 46 11.98 6.15 4.06
N GLY A 47 10.66 6.09 3.91
CA GLY A 47 9.78 7.24 3.79
C GLY A 47 9.35 7.81 5.14
N THR A 48 8.88 9.05 5.15
CA THR A 48 8.38 9.74 6.36
C THR A 48 6.87 9.99 6.36
N GLN A 49 6.21 9.82 5.21
CA GLN A 49 4.79 10.11 5.06
C GLN A 49 3.94 8.84 5.18
N TRP A 50 2.82 8.96 5.89
CA TRP A 50 1.75 7.97 5.88
C TRP A 50 0.77 8.28 4.75
N VAL A 51 0.39 7.26 3.99
CA VAL A 51 -0.56 7.33 2.89
C VAL A 51 -1.82 6.61 3.32
N VAL A 52 -2.96 7.31 3.26
CA VAL A 52 -4.27 6.71 3.54
C VAL A 52 -4.75 5.97 2.29
N LEU A 53 -4.98 4.67 2.41
CA LEU A 53 -5.58 3.86 1.36
C LEU A 53 -6.98 3.42 1.78
N GLY A 54 -7.97 3.74 0.95
CA GLY A 54 -9.29 3.14 1.04
C GLY A 54 -9.33 1.75 0.40
N ARG A 55 -10.46 1.06 0.59
CA ARG A 55 -10.68 -0.32 0.11
C ARG A 55 -10.23 -0.60 -1.33
N PRO A 56 -10.55 0.22 -2.35
CA PRO A 56 -10.11 -0.07 -3.73
C PRO A 56 -8.59 -0.18 -3.88
N ALA A 57 -7.83 0.63 -3.14
CA ALA A 57 -6.37 0.61 -3.19
C ALA A 57 -5.80 -0.56 -2.38
N THR A 58 -6.38 -0.90 -1.23
CA THR A 58 -5.92 -2.05 -0.44
C THR A 58 -6.20 -3.38 -1.14
N ASP A 59 -7.34 -3.50 -1.84
CA ASP A 59 -7.71 -4.71 -2.58
C ASP A 59 -6.83 -4.94 -3.82
N ALA A 60 -6.18 -3.89 -4.31
CA ALA A 60 -5.27 -3.94 -5.45
C ALA A 60 -3.83 -4.34 -5.07
N VAL A 61 -3.45 -4.29 -3.79
CA VAL A 61 -2.07 -4.50 -3.32
C VAL A 61 -1.95 -5.82 -2.57
N PHE A 62 -1.13 -6.73 -3.10
CA PHE A 62 -0.89 -8.05 -2.52
C PHE A 62 0.47 -8.05 -1.85
N VAL A 63 0.50 -8.46 -0.59
CA VAL A 63 1.71 -8.45 0.24
C VAL A 63 1.97 -9.84 0.82
N ALA A 64 3.24 -10.12 1.08
CA ALA A 64 3.66 -11.28 1.85
C ALA A 64 4.48 -10.89 3.08
N HIS A 65 4.44 -11.76 4.08
CA HIS A 65 5.39 -11.77 5.17
C HIS A 65 6.55 -12.70 4.81
N HIS A 66 7.76 -12.16 4.78
CA HIS A 66 8.96 -12.98 4.77
C HIS A 66 9.45 -13.08 6.21
N ASN A 67 9.24 -14.24 6.83
CA ASN A 67 9.93 -14.57 8.07
C ASN A 67 11.35 -14.99 7.68
N LEU A 68 12.34 -14.31 8.24
CA LEU A 68 13.74 -14.78 8.21
C LEU A 68 13.88 -16.09 8.99
#